data_AF-A0A0D0CLK7-F1
#
_entry.id   AF-A0A0D0CLK7-F1
#
_cell.length_a   1.000
_cell.length_b   1.000
_cell.length_c   1.000
_cell.angle_alpha   90.00
_cell.angle_beta   90.00
_cell.angle_gamma   90.00
#
_symmetry.space_group_name_H-M   'P 1'
#
loop_
_entity.id
_entity.type
_entity.pdbx_description
1 polymer ?
#
loop_
_entity_poly.entity_id
_entity_poly.type
_entity_poly.pdbx_seq_one_letter_code
_entity_poly.pdbx_strand_id
1 'polypeptide(L)'
;KPTNHLPVKWQKHIQDGRTTSAQLPQQTSHQNLTLTDWLLIYAYIDSHPDVSQAGIVEHFQTRHKVVLIFNQSTLSHKLQEHPKMEACANDNPTALLLKRPWVVTRPDVECALVLWVQDMEHRGKTVSGPMLRDK
;
A
#
# COMPACT_ATOMS: atom_id res chain seq x y z
N LYS A 1 -40.29 -1.85 31.54
CA LYS A 1 -39.00 -2.23 32.19
C LYS A 1 -39.23 -3.54 32.93
N PRO A 2 -38.43 -4.62 32.76
CA PRO A 2 -37.44 -4.93 31.73
C PRO A 2 -37.82 -6.18 30.90
N THR A 3 -37.59 -6.15 29.59
CA THR A 3 -37.68 -7.35 28.74
C THR A 3 -36.27 -7.93 28.60
N ASN A 4 -36.05 -9.08 29.24
CA ASN A 4 -34.81 -9.84 29.15
C ASN A 4 -34.69 -10.49 27.77
N HIS A 5 -33.58 -10.22 27.09
CA HIS A 5 -33.14 -10.92 25.89
C HIS A 5 -32.52 -12.27 26.28
N LEU A 6 -32.90 -13.34 25.57
CA LEU A 6 -32.05 -14.51 25.35
C LEU A 6 -32.16 -14.95 23.88
N PRO A 7 -31.05 -15.35 23.23
CA PRO A 7 -31.00 -15.53 21.78
C PRO A 7 -31.35 -16.96 21.35
N VAL A 8 -32.23 -17.08 20.36
CA VAL A 8 -32.59 -18.36 19.74
C VAL A 8 -31.65 -18.67 18.58
N LYS A 9 -30.88 -19.73 18.80
CA LYS A 9 -30.10 -20.53 17.87
C LYS A 9 -30.97 -21.05 16.71
N TRP A 10 -30.58 -20.80 15.46
CA TRP A 10 -30.90 -21.70 14.34
C TRP A 10 -29.73 -21.82 13.39
N GLN A 11 -29.49 -23.06 13.02
CA GLN A 11 -28.34 -23.59 12.35
C GLN A 11 -28.85 -24.26 11.07
N LYS A 12 -28.05 -24.15 10.01
CA LYS A 12 -27.98 -24.97 8.78
C LYS A 12 -28.91 -24.61 7.61
N HIS A 13 -28.29 -24.33 6.46
CA HIS A 13 -28.40 -25.21 5.29
C HIS A 13 -27.23 -24.96 4.31
N ILE A 14 -26.46 -26.01 4.01
CA ILE A 14 -25.48 -26.07 2.92
C ILE A 14 -26.24 -26.47 1.66
N GLN A 15 -26.04 -25.79 0.54
CA GLN A 15 -26.18 -26.40 -0.77
C GLN A 15 -25.17 -25.82 -1.78
N ASP A 16 -24.56 -26.74 -2.53
CA ASP A 16 -23.48 -26.57 -3.50
C ASP A 16 -23.86 -25.80 -4.77
N GLY A 17 -22.86 -25.18 -5.38
CA GLY A 17 -22.82 -24.93 -6.83
C GLY A 17 -23.19 -23.52 -7.28
N ARG A 18 -22.22 -22.60 -7.32
CA ARG A 18 -22.23 -21.50 -8.30
C ARG A 18 -20.83 -20.98 -8.60
N THR A 19 -20.50 -21.08 -9.88
CA THR A 19 -19.46 -20.37 -10.63
C THR A 19 -18.88 -19.16 -9.90
N THR A 20 -17.61 -19.25 -9.49
CA THR A 20 -16.84 -18.14 -8.95
C THR A 20 -16.52 -17.16 -10.08
N SER A 21 -17.48 -16.31 -10.44
CA SER A 21 -17.15 -14.99 -10.99
C SER A 21 -16.74 -14.15 -9.80
N ALA A 22 -15.45 -14.20 -9.45
CA ALA A 22 -14.86 -13.32 -8.46
C ALA A 22 -14.89 -11.90 -9.02
N GLN A 23 -16.01 -11.19 -8.84
CA GLN A 23 -15.99 -9.75 -8.93
C GLN A 23 -15.20 -9.26 -7.72
N LEU A 24 -14.07 -8.60 -7.99
CA LEU A 24 -13.32 -7.87 -6.99
C LEU A 24 -14.34 -6.93 -6.30
N PRO A 25 -14.45 -6.94 -4.96
CA PRO A 25 -15.35 -6.02 -4.28
C PRO A 25 -15.01 -4.62 -4.77
N GLN A 26 -16.00 -3.86 -5.27
CA GLN A 26 -15.84 -2.43 -5.43
C GLN A 26 -15.39 -1.91 -4.07
N GLN A 27 -14.12 -1.54 -3.96
CA GLN A 27 -13.51 -1.15 -2.69
C GLN A 27 -14.09 0.21 -2.33
N THR A 28 -15.20 0.21 -1.59
CA THR A 28 -15.85 1.42 -1.08
C THR A 28 -15.17 1.95 0.18
N SER A 29 -14.15 1.25 0.69
CA SER A 29 -13.36 1.67 1.85
C SER A 29 -12.01 2.25 1.45
N HIS A 30 -11.58 3.27 2.20
CA HIS A 30 -10.27 3.90 2.07
C HIS A 30 -9.17 2.85 1.97
N GLN A 31 -8.44 2.87 0.85
CA GLN A 31 -7.28 1.99 0.71
C GLN A 31 -6.07 2.66 1.36
N ASN A 32 -5.31 1.88 2.14
CA ASN A 32 -4.00 2.31 2.57
C ASN A 32 -3.07 2.32 1.34
N LEU A 33 -2.93 3.50 0.73
CA LEU A 33 -2.06 3.75 -0.41
C LEU A 33 -0.60 3.46 -0.03
N THR A 34 0.16 2.89 -0.96
CA THR A 34 1.59 2.59 -0.79
C THR A 34 2.44 3.85 -0.84
N LEU A 35 3.70 3.78 -0.39
CA LEU A 35 4.65 4.88 -0.56
C LEU A 35 4.80 5.26 -2.04
N THR A 36 4.83 4.28 -2.95
CA THR A 36 4.86 4.53 -4.41
C THR A 36 3.64 5.32 -4.89
N ASP A 37 2.44 4.95 -4.43
CA ASP A 37 1.21 5.68 -4.79
C ASP A 37 1.27 7.14 -4.31
N TRP A 38 1.77 7.36 -3.09
CA TRP A 38 1.94 8.71 -2.56
C TRP A 38 2.99 9.53 -3.32
N LEU A 39 4.12 8.94 -3.69
CA LEU A 39 5.13 9.60 -4.52
C LEU A 39 4.58 9.98 -5.89
N LEU A 40 3.76 9.11 -6.50
CA LEU A 40 3.06 9.43 -7.76
C LEU A 40 2.10 10.62 -7.60
N ILE A 41 1.39 10.68 -6.46
CA ILE A 41 0.51 11.81 -6.14
C ILE A 41 1.33 13.10 -5.95
N TYR A 42 2.44 13.06 -5.23
CA TYR A 42 3.29 14.24 -5.03
C TYR A 42 3.88 14.76 -6.33
N ALA A 43 4.43 13.87 -7.18
CA ALA A 43 4.93 14.26 -8.50
C ALA A 43 3.85 14.92 -9.39
N TYR A 44 2.58 14.49 -9.26
CA TYR A 44 1.46 15.14 -9.93
C TYR A 44 1.19 16.55 -9.38
N ILE A 45 1.24 16.73 -8.06
CA ILE A 45 1.03 18.03 -7.40
C ILE A 45 2.12 19.02 -7.81
N ASP A 46 3.39 18.59 -7.77
CA ASP A 46 4.53 19.43 -8.12
C ASP A 46 4.51 19.88 -9.59
N SER A 47 3.94 19.05 -10.47
CA SER A 47 3.76 19.39 -11.90
C SER A 47 2.49 20.21 -12.18
N HIS A 48 1.55 20.32 -11.23
CA HIS A 48 0.26 20.98 -11.41
C HIS A 48 -0.10 21.89 -10.22
N PRO A 49 0.67 22.98 -9.97
CA PRO A 49 0.49 23.84 -8.80
C PRO A 49 -0.87 24.57 -8.76
N ASP A 50 -1.51 24.74 -9.92
CA ASP A 50 -2.79 25.45 -10.04
C ASP A 50 -4.01 24.56 -9.77
N VAL A 51 -3.82 23.24 -9.62
CA VAL A 51 -4.92 22.30 -9.40
C VAL A 51 -5.29 22.27 -7.92
N SER A 52 -6.56 22.50 -7.63
CA SER A 52 -7.08 22.40 -6.26
C SER A 52 -6.95 20.97 -5.71
N GLN A 53 -6.86 20.83 -4.39
CA GLN A 53 -6.85 19.51 -3.74
C GLN A 53 -8.06 18.63 -4.13
N ALA A 54 -9.24 19.25 -4.31
CA ALA A 54 -10.43 18.53 -4.78
C ALA A 54 -10.23 18.00 -6.21
N GLY A 55 -9.66 18.80 -7.11
CA GLY A 55 -9.33 18.38 -8.47
C GLY A 55 -8.26 17.27 -8.51
N ILE A 56 -7.29 17.28 -7.60
CA ILE A 56 -6.31 16.20 -7.45
C ILE A 56 -7.01 14.90 -7.04
N VAL A 57 -7.90 14.95 -6.04
CA VAL A 57 -8.66 13.77 -5.60
C VAL A 57 -9.51 13.21 -6.74
N GLU A 58 -10.23 14.07 -7.47
CA GLU A 58 -11.04 13.67 -8.63
C GLU A 58 -10.20 13.02 -9.74
N HIS A 59 -9.03 13.61 -10.06
CA HIS A 59 -8.11 13.06 -11.05
C HIS A 59 -7.70 11.61 -10.74
N PHE A 60 -7.35 11.33 -9.49
CA PHE A 60 -6.87 10.00 -9.10
C PHE A 60 -7.99 8.98 -8.85
N GLN A 61 -9.21 9.43 -8.56
CA GLN A 61 -10.39 8.57 -8.47
C GLN A 61 -10.92 8.15 -9.86
N THR A 62 -10.77 9.00 -10.88
CA THR A 62 -11.27 8.73 -12.24
C THR A 62 -10.29 7.97 -13.14
N ARG A 63 -9.04 7.77 -12.69
CA ARG A 63 -7.97 7.15 -13.48
C ARG A 63 -8.16 5.64 -13.60
N HIS A 64 -8.48 5.18 -14.81
CA HIS A 64 -8.78 3.77 -15.14
C HIS A 64 -7.68 2.74 -14.82
N LYS A 65 -6.41 3.16 -14.72
CA LYS A 65 -5.28 2.24 -14.54
C LYS A 65 -5.04 1.85 -13.08
N VAL A 66 -5.23 2.81 -12.16
CA VAL A 66 -5.06 2.64 -10.71
C VAL A 66 -6.00 3.64 -10.06
N VAL A 67 -7.17 3.16 -9.62
CA VAL A 67 -8.12 3.99 -8.88
C VAL A 67 -7.58 4.15 -7.46
N LEU A 68 -7.04 5.33 -7.16
CA LEU A 68 -6.56 5.65 -5.82
C LEU A 68 -7.69 6.30 -5.02
N ILE A 69 -8.14 5.61 -3.97
CA ILE A 69 -9.28 6.05 -3.16
C ILE A 69 -8.77 6.71 -1.89
N PHE A 70 -8.73 8.04 -1.91
CA PHE A 70 -8.46 8.89 -0.76
C PHE A 70 -9.36 10.13 -0.81
N ASN A 71 -9.46 10.84 0.31
CA ASN A 71 -10.22 12.08 0.41
C ASN A 71 -9.29 13.28 0.59
N GLN A 72 -9.87 14.48 0.48
CA GLN A 72 -9.13 15.74 0.60
C GLN A 72 -8.39 15.88 1.93
N SER A 73 -8.97 15.43 3.05
CA SER A 73 -8.32 15.51 4.37
C SER A 73 -7.10 14.60 4.48
N THR A 74 -7.15 13.40 3.90
CA THR A 74 -5.98 12.50 3.82
C THR A 74 -4.87 13.13 2.99
N LEU A 75 -5.22 13.76 1.86
CA LEU A 75 -4.26 14.45 1.02
C LEU A 75 -3.57 15.60 1.77
N SER A 76 -4.34 16.43 2.48
CA SER A 76 -3.81 17.55 3.27
C SER A 76 -2.85 17.07 4.36
N HIS A 77 -3.20 16.02 5.10
CA HIS A 77 -2.31 15.42 6.09
C HIS A 77 -1.04 14.88 5.46
N LYS A 78 -1.16 14.23 4.30
CA LYS A 78 -0.02 13.63 3.60
C LYS A 78 0.96 14.66 3.05
N LEU A 79 0.47 15.79 2.55
CA LEU A 79 1.32 16.91 2.15
C LEU A 79 2.22 17.41 3.28
N GLN A 80 1.77 17.37 4.54
CA GLN A 80 2.61 17.72 5.68
C GLN A 80 3.71 16.68 5.95
N GLU A 81 3.44 15.41 5.62
CA GLU A 81 4.38 14.30 5.77
C GLU A 81 5.33 14.16 4.57
N HIS A 82 5.14 14.95 3.50
CA HIS A 82 5.87 14.80 2.24
C HIS A 82 7.40 14.74 2.41
N PRO A 83 8.07 15.68 3.13
CA PRO A 83 9.52 15.65 3.27
C PRO A 83 10.03 14.38 3.98
N LYS A 84 9.24 13.86 4.92
CA LYS A 84 9.56 12.64 5.66
C LYS A 84 9.41 11.40 4.79
N MET A 85 8.40 11.37 3.92
CA MET A 85 8.16 10.25 3.01
C MET A 85 9.22 10.19 1.91
N GLU A 86 9.68 11.33 1.42
CA GLU A 86 10.74 11.41 0.43
C GLU A 86 12.11 11.01 1.01
N ALA A 87 12.44 11.42 2.24
CA ALA A 87 13.60 10.91 2.94
C ALA A 87 13.56 9.38 3.10
N CYS A 88 12.40 8.83 3.47
CA CYS A 88 12.23 7.38 3.63
C CYS A 88 12.39 6.60 2.31
N ALA A 89 12.01 7.20 1.17
CA ALA A 89 12.19 6.59 -0.15
C ALA A 89 13.66 6.49 -0.55
N ASN A 90 14.48 7.46 -0.12
CA ASN A 90 15.92 7.48 -0.40
C ASN A 90 16.72 6.53 0.51
N ASP A 91 16.26 6.32 1.75
CA ASP A 91 17.01 5.56 2.76
C ASP A 91 16.89 4.03 2.62
N ASN A 92 15.76 3.50 2.13
CA ASN A 92 15.52 2.06 2.05
C ASN A 92 14.93 1.64 0.68
N PRO A 93 15.60 0.74 -0.07
CA PRO A 93 15.11 0.28 -1.38
C PRO A 93 13.75 -0.45 -1.32
N THR A 94 13.39 -1.03 -0.17
CA THR A 94 12.09 -1.72 0.04
C THR A 94 10.98 -0.74 0.44
N ALA A 95 11.31 0.51 0.80
CA ALA A 95 10.35 1.49 1.31
C ALA A 95 9.17 1.73 0.34
N LEU A 96 9.44 1.67 -0.96
CA LEU A 96 8.49 1.96 -2.03
C LEU A 96 7.25 1.04 -2.01
N LEU A 97 7.41 -0.21 -1.58
CA LEU A 97 6.33 -1.20 -1.54
C LEU A 97 5.55 -1.20 -0.22
N LEU A 98 6.02 -0.47 0.78
CA LEU A 98 5.43 -0.50 2.11
C LEU A 98 4.24 0.47 2.21
N LYS A 99 3.15 -0.02 2.82
CA LYS A 99 1.94 0.77 3.16
C LYS A 99 2.13 1.64 4.40
N ARG A 100 3.19 1.39 5.18
CA ARG A 100 3.57 2.11 6.40
C ARG A 100 5.08 2.21 6.47
N PRO A 101 5.66 3.25 7.09
CA PRO A 101 7.08 3.26 7.41
C PRO A 101 7.37 2.04 8.29
N TRP A 102 8.03 1.04 7.73
CA TRP A 102 8.50 -0.08 8.52
C TRP A 102 9.89 0.29 9.01
N VAL A 103 10.01 0.50 10.32
CA VAL A 103 11.31 0.70 10.94
C VAL A 103 11.97 -0.67 10.98
N VAL A 104 12.83 -0.90 10.01
CA VAL A 104 13.74 -2.03 10.00
C VAL A 104 14.74 -1.76 11.11
N THR A 105 14.88 -2.70 12.04
CA THR A 105 15.76 -2.57 13.20
C THR A 105 17.22 -2.26 12.80
N ARG A 106 17.63 -2.66 11.58
CA ARG A 106 18.96 -2.48 11.01
C ARG A 106 18.91 -2.18 9.49
N PRO A 107 18.67 -0.92 9.09
CA PRO A 107 18.59 -0.56 7.67
C PRO A 107 19.92 -0.76 6.94
N ASP A 108 21.05 -0.68 7.64
CA ASP A 108 22.39 -1.00 7.15
C ASP A 108 22.49 -2.42 6.62
N VAL A 109 21.91 -3.39 7.34
CA VAL A 109 21.93 -4.81 6.96
C VAL A 109 21.03 -5.06 5.78
N GLU A 110 19.84 -4.48 5.74
CA GLU A 110 18.94 -4.64 4.59
C GLU A 110 19.54 -4.04 3.33
N CYS A 111 20.14 -2.84 3.40
CA CYS A 111 20.82 -2.25 2.26
C CYS A 111 21.99 -3.12 1.78
N ALA A 112 22.81 -3.64 2.71
CA ALA A 112 23.90 -4.56 2.37
C ALA A 112 23.37 -5.87 1.72
N LEU A 113 22.25 -6.39 2.20
CA LEU A 113 21.62 -7.58 1.66
C LEU A 113 21.06 -7.34 0.26
N VAL A 114 20.40 -6.20 0.02
CA VAL A 114 19.88 -5.82 -1.31
C VAL A 114 21.03 -5.64 -2.30
N LEU A 115 22.10 -4.93 -1.92
CA LEU A 115 23.29 -4.78 -2.75
C LEU A 115 23.95 -6.14 -3.06
N TRP A 116 24.00 -7.04 -2.07
CA TRP A 116 24.54 -8.39 -2.26
C TRP A 116 23.68 -9.24 -3.21
N VAL A 117 22.35 -9.16 -3.10
CA VAL A 117 21.42 -9.85 -4.02
C VAL A 117 21.61 -9.32 -5.45
N GLN A 118 21.71 -8.00 -5.63
CA GLN A 118 21.93 -7.39 -6.94
C GLN A 118 23.27 -7.83 -7.57
N ASP A 119 24.36 -7.89 -6.79
CA ASP A 119 25.66 -8.40 -7.27
C ASP A 119 25.54 -9.88 -7.68
N MET A 120 24.80 -10.70 -6.93
CA MET A 120 24.58 -12.11 -7.26
C MET A 120 23.75 -12.29 -8.53
N GLU A 121 22.69 -11.49 -8.72
CA GLU A 121 21.88 -11.48 -9.94
C GLU A 121 22.68 -11.03 -11.16
N HIS A 122 23.53 -9.99 -11.01
CA HIS A 122 24.43 -9.53 -12.08
C HIS A 122 25.45 -10.62 -12.48
N ARG A 123 25.85 -11.49 -11.54
CA ARG A 123 26.69 -12.67 -11.79
C ARG A 123 25.90 -13.86 -12.35
N GLY A 124 24.61 -13.71 -12.63
CA GLY A 124 23.74 -14.76 -13.16
C GLY A 124 23.37 -15.84 -12.14
N LYS A 125 23.51 -15.57 -10.84
CA LYS A 125 23.18 -16.51 -9.76
C LYS A 125 21.82 -16.17 -9.16
N THR A 126 20.91 -17.14 -9.13
CA THR A 126 19.63 -17.00 -8.43
C THR A 126 19.82 -17.13 -6.92
N VAL A 127 19.46 -16.08 -6.17
CA VAL A 127 19.49 -16.12 -4.71
C VAL A 127 18.25 -16.86 -4.18
N SER A 128 18.47 -17.81 -3.27
CA SER A 128 17.40 -18.59 -2.65
C SER A 128 17.19 -18.21 -1.18
N GLY A 129 15.98 -18.46 -0.66
CA GLY A 129 15.62 -18.16 0.73
C GLY A 129 16.60 -18.71 1.79
N PRO A 130 17.11 -19.95 1.67
CA PRO A 130 18.14 -20.46 2.59
C PRO A 130 19.45 -19.64 2.57
N MET A 131 19.89 -19.19 1.38
CA MET A 131 21.12 -18.38 1.27
C MET A 131 21.01 -17.02 1.95
N LEU A 132 19.78 -16.48 2.04
CA LEU A 132 19.50 -15.24 2.75
C LEU A 132 19.47 -15.43 4.27
N ARG A 133 19.20 -16.64 4.77
CA ARG A 133 19.19 -16.93 6.21
C ARG A 133 20.58 -17.15 6.78
N ASP A 134 21.52 -17.60 5.95
CA ASP A 134 22.92 -17.83 6.32
C ASP A 134 23.79 -16.56 6.29
N LYS A 135 23.22 -15.43 5.83
CA LYS A 135 23.90 -14.14 5.67
C LYS A 135 23.47 -13.16 6.75
#